data_AF-A0A3S4D3M1-F1
#
_entry.id   AF-A0A3S4D3M1-F1
#
_cell.length_a   1.000
_cell.length_b   1.000
_cell.length_c   1.000
_cell.angle_alpha   90.00
_cell.angle_beta   90.00
_cell.angle_gamma   90.00
#
_symmetry.space_group_name_H-M   'P 1'
#
loop_
_entity.id
_entity.type
_entity.pdbx_description
1 polymer ?
#
loop_
_entity_poly.entity_id
_entity_poly.type
_entity_poly.pdbx_seq_one_letter_code
_entity_poly.pdbx_strand_id
1 'polypeptide(L)'
;MALRLSLLHISAVVLVVLFSFLLNNSESAATQGACATHDHPNPLAELFPNNATGVLNATLAIIPIPLATARRLIPPQYGILERAYRTLIPNFPEGMYPVMVQAAHDHDVQFRAYGITMDDFSRVGFEFPFLDLTGDGYSSFRWAPAQLISATNDIALDGSRAYGTLVSPAEYEPACNAYRQLANGATYFKGSSLTSAEFVELEMTRLQHPTLSPYSLELFRNITNQPTFANATSCDNMIRLFNTSMSVGAHAPVPVRGRVRARAFPFQGGVKEWADVYGVQVATPFIENNYLDCRTMRGYSGTGGPGDSYMSGFNSNDEL
;
A
#
# COMPACT_ATOMS: atom_id res chain seq x y z
N MET A 1 -2.10 59.58 45.66
CA MET A 1 -2.90 58.52 45.01
C MET A 1 -1.90 57.49 44.48
N ALA A 2 -1.67 56.42 45.23
CA ALA A 2 -0.62 55.45 44.93
C ALA A 2 -1.19 54.30 44.08
N LEU A 3 -0.65 54.13 42.87
CA LEU A 3 -1.00 53.03 41.97
C LEU A 3 -0.42 51.73 42.55
N ARG A 4 -1.27 50.86 43.08
CA ARG A 4 -0.90 49.48 43.43
C ARG A 4 -0.88 48.64 42.15
N LEU A 5 0.30 48.43 41.56
CA LEU A 5 0.49 47.36 40.59
C LEU A 5 0.51 46.02 41.34
N SER A 6 -0.45 45.14 41.02
CA SER A 6 -0.52 43.80 41.57
C SER A 6 0.59 42.92 40.96
N LEU A 7 1.19 42.06 41.78
CA LEU A 7 2.21 41.08 41.36
C LEU A 7 1.74 40.12 40.24
N LEU A 8 0.44 40.06 39.96
CA LEU A 8 -0.15 39.25 38.88
C LEU A 8 0.19 39.76 37.47
N HIS A 9 0.57 41.03 37.30
CA HIS A 9 0.92 41.57 35.97
C HIS A 9 2.39 41.35 35.58
N ILE A 10 3.26 41.01 36.53
CA ILE A 10 4.68 40.77 36.26
C ILE A 10 4.91 39.33 35.76
N SER A 11 4.03 38.38 36.10
CA SER A 11 4.12 37.00 35.60
C SER A 11 3.66 36.81 34.14
N ALA A 12 2.80 37.69 33.61
CA ALA A 12 2.31 37.56 32.24
C ALA A 12 3.34 38.04 31.19
N VAL A 13 4.17 39.03 31.52
CA VAL A 13 5.16 39.59 30.57
C VAL A 13 6.39 38.69 30.42
N VAL A 14 6.79 37.98 31.49
CA VAL A 14 7.93 37.05 31.44
C VAL A 14 7.58 35.77 30.66
N LEU A 15 6.33 35.29 30.70
CA LEU A 15 5.91 34.11 29.94
C LEU A 15 5.78 34.36 28.43
N VAL A 16 5.43 35.58 28.01
CA VAL A 16 5.33 35.92 26.58
C VAL A 16 6.70 36.09 25.95
N VAL A 17 7.70 36.64 26.66
CA VAL A 17 9.06 36.80 26.13
C VAL A 17 9.80 35.45 26.04
N LEU A 18 9.54 34.50 26.94
CA LEU A 18 10.11 33.14 26.86
C LEU A 18 9.50 32.31 25.72
N PHE A 19 8.23 32.52 25.35
CA PHE A 19 7.64 31.91 24.16
C PHE A 19 8.18 32.50 22.85
N SER A 20 8.50 33.79 22.82
CA SER A 20 9.11 34.42 21.64
C SER A 20 10.57 33.99 21.39
N PHE A 21 11.31 33.62 22.44
CA PHE A 21 12.68 33.09 22.28
C PHE A 21 12.75 31.61 21.92
N LEU A 22 11.69 30.83 22.18
CA LEU A 22 11.59 29.42 21.73
C LEU A 22 11.08 29.28 20.29
N LEU A 23 10.50 30.33 19.71
CA LEU A 23 10.02 30.34 18.32
C LEU A 23 11.06 30.85 17.30
N ASN A 24 12.23 31.33 17.75
CA ASN A 24 13.27 31.91 16.89
C ASN A 24 14.52 31.03 16.69
N ASN A 25 14.55 29.83 17.27
CA ASN A 25 15.62 28.84 17.06
C ASN A 25 15.15 27.59 16.29
N SER A 26 14.13 27.74 15.47
CA SER A 26 13.97 26.87 14.31
C SER A 26 14.90 27.40 13.22
N GLU A 27 16.22 27.21 13.42
CA GLU A 27 17.15 27.28 12.31
C GLU A 27 16.62 26.31 11.26
N SER A 28 16.18 26.92 10.16
CA SER A 28 15.61 26.25 9.01
C SER A 28 16.51 25.09 8.65
N ALA A 29 16.07 23.87 9.00
CA ALA A 29 16.56 22.67 8.35
C ALA A 29 16.45 22.97 6.86
N ALA A 30 17.60 22.91 6.19
CA ALA A 30 17.73 23.20 4.78
C ALA A 30 16.53 22.63 4.04
N THR A 31 15.91 23.45 3.20
CA THR A 31 14.91 23.03 2.23
C THR A 31 15.42 21.80 1.50
N GLN A 32 15.08 20.61 2.00
CA GLN A 32 14.97 19.43 1.16
C GLN A 32 13.99 19.88 0.09
N GLY A 33 14.48 20.03 -1.15
CA GLY A 33 13.64 20.48 -2.25
C GLY A 33 12.34 19.69 -2.20
N ALA A 34 11.21 20.39 -2.10
CA ALA A 34 9.89 19.78 -2.03
C ALA A 34 9.84 18.69 -3.10
N CYS A 35 9.76 17.45 -2.67
CA CYS A 35 9.91 16.33 -3.56
C CYS A 35 8.63 16.23 -4.39
N ALA A 36 8.73 16.54 -5.69
CA ALA A 36 7.58 16.50 -6.58
C ALA A 36 7.27 15.03 -6.93
N THR A 37 6.10 14.57 -6.51
CA THR A 37 5.52 13.31 -7.00
C THR A 37 5.12 13.47 -8.47
N HIS A 38 5.20 12.37 -9.22
CA HIS A 38 4.74 12.28 -10.61
C HIS A 38 3.38 11.58 -10.75
N ASP A 39 2.68 11.38 -9.64
CA ASP A 39 1.37 10.73 -9.62
C ASP A 39 0.25 11.67 -10.04
N HIS A 40 -0.87 11.09 -10.46
CA HIS A 40 -2.07 11.82 -10.81
C HIS A 40 -2.90 12.14 -9.55
N PRO A 41 -3.62 13.27 -9.52
CA PRO A 41 -4.46 13.64 -8.38
C PRO A 41 -5.61 12.65 -8.17
N ASN A 42 -6.06 12.54 -6.92
CA ASN A 42 -7.14 11.64 -6.50
C ASN A 42 -8.49 12.04 -7.14
N PRO A 43 -9.04 11.21 -8.05
CA PRO A 43 -10.27 11.54 -8.75
C PRO A 43 -11.53 11.20 -7.92
N LEU A 44 -11.37 10.59 -6.74
CA LEU A 44 -12.46 10.02 -5.96
C LEU A 44 -12.82 10.82 -4.70
N ALA A 45 -11.98 11.76 -4.26
CA ALA A 45 -12.18 12.51 -3.02
C ALA A 45 -13.55 13.20 -2.93
N GLU A 46 -14.01 13.81 -4.03
CA GLU A 46 -15.32 14.48 -4.08
C GLU A 46 -16.49 13.50 -4.27
N LEU A 47 -16.24 12.31 -4.84
CA LEU A 47 -17.28 11.31 -5.12
C LEU A 47 -17.58 10.43 -3.89
N PHE A 48 -16.57 10.19 -3.05
CA PHE A 48 -16.68 9.35 -1.86
C PHE A 48 -16.18 10.12 -0.63
N PRO A 49 -16.82 11.25 -0.26
CA PRO A 49 -16.27 12.12 0.76
C PRO A 49 -16.26 11.48 2.16
N ASN A 50 -17.09 10.45 2.37
CA ASN A 50 -17.18 9.68 3.61
C ASN A 50 -16.26 8.44 3.64
N ASN A 51 -15.37 8.27 2.67
CA ASN A 51 -14.35 7.24 2.68
C ASN A 51 -12.96 7.88 2.63
N ALA A 52 -11.95 7.14 3.08
CA ALA A 52 -10.59 7.45 2.68
C ALA A 52 -10.42 7.04 1.21
N THR A 53 -9.95 7.95 0.37
CA THR A 53 -9.64 7.70 -1.03
C THR A 53 -8.27 8.24 -1.35
N GLY A 54 -7.65 7.73 -2.41
CA GLY A 54 -6.34 8.20 -2.87
C GLY A 54 -5.91 7.49 -4.14
N VAL A 55 -4.65 7.63 -4.48
CA VAL A 55 -4.01 6.91 -5.59
C VAL A 55 -2.90 6.03 -5.05
N LEU A 56 -2.85 4.79 -5.53
CA LEU A 56 -1.77 3.85 -5.28
C LEU A 56 -1.01 3.62 -6.57
N ASN A 57 0.17 4.22 -6.69
CA ASN A 57 1.15 3.84 -7.69
C ASN A 57 2.06 2.76 -7.12
N ALA A 58 2.02 1.57 -7.70
CA ALA A 58 2.67 0.41 -7.08
C ALA A 58 3.36 -0.49 -8.10
N THR A 59 4.46 -1.09 -7.65
CA THR A 59 4.95 -2.36 -8.18
C THR A 59 4.30 -3.49 -7.38
N LEU A 60 3.48 -4.31 -8.06
CA LEU A 60 2.88 -5.52 -7.52
C LEU A 60 3.60 -6.72 -8.11
N ALA A 61 4.17 -7.60 -7.28
CA ALA A 61 4.92 -8.76 -7.78
C ALA A 61 4.54 -10.04 -7.05
N ILE A 62 4.45 -11.14 -7.80
CA ILE A 62 4.12 -12.45 -7.24
C ILE A 62 5.41 -13.26 -7.08
N ILE A 63 5.64 -13.68 -5.84
CA ILE A 63 6.76 -14.53 -5.44
C ILE A 63 6.21 -15.94 -5.18
N PRO A 64 6.50 -16.92 -6.04
CA PRO A 64 6.20 -18.31 -5.76
C PRO A 64 7.06 -18.80 -4.60
N ILE A 65 6.44 -19.26 -3.53
CA ILE A 65 7.12 -19.97 -2.43
C ILE A 65 6.55 -21.38 -2.31
N PRO A 66 7.31 -22.37 -1.80
CA PRO A 66 6.74 -23.67 -1.52
C PRO A 66 5.52 -23.55 -0.60
N LEU A 67 4.44 -24.26 -0.91
CA LEU A 67 3.21 -24.27 -0.11
C LEU A 67 3.49 -24.69 1.34
N ALA A 68 4.44 -25.61 1.55
CA ALA A 68 4.93 -25.98 2.86
C ALA A 68 5.59 -24.80 3.61
N THR A 69 6.27 -23.90 2.90
CA THR A 69 6.80 -22.65 3.47
C THR A 69 5.66 -21.71 3.84
N ALA A 70 4.69 -21.48 2.93
CA ALA A 70 3.52 -20.66 3.22
C ALA A 70 2.81 -21.15 4.50
N ARG A 71 2.64 -22.47 4.64
CA ARG A 71 2.04 -23.11 5.83
C ARG A 71 2.79 -22.92 7.13
N ARG A 72 4.10 -22.72 7.10
CA ARG A 72 4.89 -22.38 8.30
C ARG A 72 4.79 -20.91 8.66
N LEU A 73 4.52 -20.04 7.69
CA LEU A 73 4.48 -18.59 7.88
C LEU A 73 3.07 -18.10 8.26
N ILE A 74 2.04 -18.61 7.59
CA ILE A 74 0.65 -18.25 7.82
C ILE A 74 0.16 -18.91 9.13
N PRO A 75 -0.55 -18.18 10.01
CA PRO A 75 -1.12 -18.75 11.21
C PRO A 75 -2.00 -19.98 10.93
N PRO A 76 -1.86 -21.08 11.69
CA PRO A 76 -2.39 -22.39 11.33
C PRO A 76 -3.93 -22.44 11.28
N GLN A 77 -4.61 -21.52 11.95
CA GLN A 77 -6.07 -21.42 11.93
C GLN A 77 -6.64 -20.94 10.58
N TYR A 78 -5.83 -20.36 9.69
CA TYR A 78 -6.29 -19.87 8.40
C TYR A 78 -6.07 -20.91 7.31
N GLY A 79 -7.16 -21.31 6.66
CA GLY A 79 -7.10 -22.16 5.47
C GLY A 79 -6.39 -21.45 4.32
N ILE A 80 -5.90 -22.20 3.33
CA ILE A 80 -5.39 -21.67 2.06
C ILE A 80 -6.30 -22.26 1.02
N LEU A 81 -6.94 -21.39 0.26
CA LEU A 81 -7.87 -21.74 -0.80
C LEU A 81 -7.07 -22.03 -2.07
N GLU A 82 -6.37 -23.17 -2.08
CA GLU A 82 -5.52 -23.56 -3.22
C GLU A 82 -6.30 -23.64 -4.54
N ARG A 83 -7.54 -24.13 -4.47
CA ARG A 83 -8.44 -24.14 -5.63
C ARG A 83 -8.67 -22.74 -6.21
N ALA A 84 -8.81 -21.72 -5.35
CA ALA A 84 -9.11 -20.37 -5.79
C ALA A 84 -7.98 -19.78 -6.65
N TYR A 85 -6.74 -19.83 -6.17
CA TYR A 85 -5.63 -19.31 -6.99
C TYR A 85 -5.33 -20.20 -8.19
N ARG A 86 -5.44 -21.54 -8.08
CA ARG A 86 -5.24 -22.42 -9.25
C ARG A 86 -6.27 -22.21 -10.35
N THR A 87 -7.49 -21.77 -10.03
CA THR A 87 -8.46 -21.36 -11.04
C THR A 87 -8.02 -20.10 -11.79
N LEU A 88 -7.41 -19.13 -11.10
CA LEU A 88 -6.91 -17.88 -11.71
C LEU A 88 -5.58 -18.05 -12.46
N ILE A 89 -4.73 -18.96 -11.99
CA ILE A 89 -3.41 -19.27 -12.56
C ILE A 89 -3.24 -20.79 -12.73
N PRO A 90 -3.88 -21.41 -13.75
CA PRO A 90 -3.87 -22.87 -13.92
C PRO A 90 -2.49 -23.49 -14.06
N ASN A 91 -1.54 -22.73 -14.63
CA ASN A 91 -0.16 -23.16 -14.86
C ASN A 91 0.79 -22.76 -13.71
N PHE A 92 0.25 -22.35 -12.55
CA PHE A 92 1.10 -22.02 -11.41
C PHE A 92 1.83 -23.27 -10.92
N PRO A 93 3.14 -23.19 -10.60
CA PRO A 93 3.93 -24.37 -10.32
C PRO A 93 3.31 -25.24 -9.21
N GLU A 94 3.38 -26.56 -9.40
CA GLU A 94 2.86 -27.52 -8.44
C GLU A 94 3.53 -27.35 -7.07
N GLY A 95 2.76 -27.47 -6.00
CA GLY A 95 3.27 -27.32 -4.63
C GLY A 95 3.76 -25.91 -4.28
N MET A 96 3.47 -24.88 -5.08
CA MET A 96 3.77 -23.47 -4.77
C MET A 96 2.53 -22.69 -4.33
N TYR A 97 2.79 -21.59 -3.62
CA TYR A 97 1.82 -20.59 -3.16
C TYR A 97 2.24 -19.17 -3.63
N PRO A 98 1.30 -18.34 -4.12
CA PRO A 98 1.61 -16.99 -4.61
C PRO A 98 1.61 -15.95 -3.47
N VAL A 99 2.79 -15.58 -2.98
CA VAL A 99 2.93 -14.39 -2.10
C VAL A 99 2.95 -13.14 -2.97
N MET A 100 2.24 -12.09 -2.58
CA MET A 100 2.35 -10.79 -3.24
C MET A 100 3.28 -9.88 -2.44
N VAL A 101 4.22 -9.22 -3.11
CA VAL A 101 4.85 -8.00 -2.58
C VAL A 101 4.15 -6.80 -3.21
N GLN A 102 3.76 -5.85 -2.36
CA GLN A 102 3.19 -4.58 -2.77
C GLN A 102 4.14 -3.48 -2.31
N ALA A 103 4.87 -2.88 -3.25
CA ALA A 103 5.68 -1.69 -3.03
C ALA A 103 4.96 -0.50 -3.66
N ALA A 104 4.42 0.38 -2.83
CA ALA A 104 3.50 1.42 -3.25
C ALA A 104 3.95 2.80 -2.75
N HIS A 105 3.63 3.79 -3.56
CA HIS A 105 3.51 5.19 -3.17
C HIS A 105 2.02 5.52 -3.09
N ASP A 106 1.59 5.92 -1.90
CA ASP A 106 0.24 6.34 -1.55
C ASP A 106 0.20 7.87 -1.69
N HIS A 107 -0.58 8.35 -2.66
CA HIS A 107 -0.63 9.76 -3.05
C HIS A 107 -2.03 10.35 -2.93
N ASP A 108 -2.08 11.61 -2.51
CA ASP A 108 -3.31 12.43 -2.43
C ASP A 108 -4.44 11.72 -1.66
N VAL A 109 -4.05 11.14 -0.52
CA VAL A 109 -4.97 10.39 0.34
C VAL A 109 -5.81 11.38 1.15
N GLN A 110 -7.13 11.29 1.00
CA GLN A 110 -8.07 12.24 1.57
C GLN A 110 -9.23 11.54 2.26
N PHE A 111 -9.66 12.12 3.37
CA PHE A 111 -10.95 11.85 3.98
C PHE A 111 -11.77 13.15 3.94
N ARG A 112 -12.34 13.40 2.76
CA ARG A 112 -12.79 14.73 2.34
C ARG A 112 -13.85 15.35 3.24
N ALA A 113 -14.83 14.56 3.70
CA ALA A 113 -15.91 15.04 4.58
C ALA A 113 -15.40 15.58 5.93
N TYR A 114 -14.20 15.18 6.34
CA TYR A 114 -13.58 15.60 7.60
C TYR A 114 -12.47 16.64 7.41
N GLY A 115 -12.24 17.08 6.16
CA GLY A 115 -11.17 18.02 5.83
C GLY A 115 -9.76 17.48 6.09
N ILE A 116 -9.59 16.15 6.09
CA ILE A 116 -8.30 15.49 6.32
C ILE A 116 -7.68 15.17 4.97
N THR A 117 -6.43 15.61 4.79
CA THR A 117 -5.53 15.20 3.73
C THR A 117 -4.28 14.65 4.39
N MET A 118 -3.85 13.47 3.99
CA MET A 118 -2.61 12.87 4.47
C MET A 118 -1.48 13.25 3.53
N ASP A 119 -0.30 13.51 4.09
CA ASP A 119 0.91 13.68 3.29
C ASP A 119 1.20 12.39 2.52
N ASP A 120 1.78 12.52 1.33
CA ASP A 120 2.18 11.36 0.54
C ASP A 120 3.16 10.49 1.31
N PHE A 121 3.05 9.18 1.14
CA PHE A 121 3.94 8.23 1.81
C PHE A 121 4.18 7.00 0.95
N SER A 122 5.25 6.29 1.25
CA SER A 122 5.54 4.99 0.64
C SER A 122 5.39 3.88 1.67
N ARG A 123 4.98 2.70 1.20
CA ARG A 123 4.88 1.47 1.99
C ARG A 123 5.29 0.25 1.19
N VAL A 124 5.81 -0.75 1.90
CA VAL A 124 6.11 -2.06 1.30
C VAL A 124 5.93 -3.19 2.29
N GLY A 125 5.34 -4.29 1.84
CA GLY A 125 5.13 -5.47 2.66
C GLY A 125 4.87 -6.73 1.82
N PHE A 126 4.93 -7.86 2.49
CA PHE A 126 4.51 -9.15 1.95
C PHE A 126 3.08 -9.44 2.37
N GLU A 127 2.27 -9.88 1.42
CA GLU A 127 0.88 -10.20 1.60
C GLU A 127 0.59 -11.62 1.13
N PHE A 128 -0.24 -12.32 1.89
CA PHE A 128 -0.57 -13.73 1.71
C PHE A 128 -2.06 -13.84 1.33
N PRO A 129 -2.40 -13.85 0.02
CA PRO A 129 -3.78 -13.92 -0.46
C PRO A 129 -4.41 -15.31 -0.40
N PHE A 130 -5.70 -15.41 -0.73
CA PHE A 130 -6.44 -16.66 -0.82
C PHE A 130 -6.50 -17.42 0.51
N LEU A 131 -6.63 -16.70 1.62
CA LEU A 131 -6.80 -17.30 2.94
C LEU A 131 -8.27 -17.43 3.29
N ASP A 132 -8.62 -18.57 3.88
CA ASP A 132 -9.94 -18.82 4.44
C ASP A 132 -9.97 -18.39 5.90
N LEU A 133 -10.26 -17.10 6.11
CA LEU A 133 -10.36 -16.50 7.44
C LEU A 133 -11.61 -16.98 8.18
N THR A 134 -12.69 -17.22 7.44
CA THR A 134 -14.02 -17.54 7.98
C THR A 134 -14.31 -19.02 8.12
N GLY A 135 -13.44 -19.89 7.58
CA GLY A 135 -13.61 -21.34 7.57
C GLY A 135 -14.74 -21.82 6.66
N ASP A 136 -15.12 -21.03 5.64
CA ASP A 136 -16.24 -21.34 4.76
C ASP A 136 -15.83 -22.02 3.45
N GLY A 137 -14.53 -22.13 3.18
CA GLY A 137 -13.96 -22.79 2.02
C GLY A 137 -14.05 -22.00 0.71
N TYR A 138 -14.49 -20.74 0.71
CA TYR A 138 -14.59 -19.94 -0.53
C TYR A 138 -14.31 -18.44 -0.40
N SER A 139 -14.49 -17.83 0.77
CA SER A 139 -14.23 -16.40 0.98
C SER A 139 -12.73 -16.15 1.07
N SER A 140 -12.17 -15.43 0.08
CA SER A 140 -10.72 -15.17 0.01
C SER A 140 -10.36 -13.87 0.73
N PHE A 141 -9.46 -13.99 1.70
CA PHE A 141 -8.86 -12.87 2.42
C PHE A 141 -7.36 -12.80 2.15
N ARG A 142 -6.78 -11.63 2.41
CA ARG A 142 -5.34 -11.38 2.30
C ARG A 142 -4.75 -11.04 3.66
N TRP A 143 -3.78 -11.84 4.11
CA TRP A 143 -3.06 -11.54 5.34
C TRP A 143 -1.85 -10.64 5.06
N ALA A 144 -1.80 -9.48 5.71
CA ALA A 144 -0.71 -8.51 5.61
C ALA A 144 -0.08 -8.33 7.00
N PRO A 145 0.83 -9.21 7.42
CA PRO A 145 1.30 -9.22 8.80
C PRO A 145 2.22 -8.06 9.20
N ALA A 146 2.98 -7.55 8.24
CA ALA A 146 4.00 -6.56 8.50
C ALA A 146 4.21 -5.64 7.30
N GLN A 147 4.51 -4.39 7.59
CA GLN A 147 4.78 -3.36 6.58
C GLN A 147 5.90 -2.44 7.05
N LEU A 148 6.76 -2.08 6.11
CA LEU A 148 7.56 -0.87 6.20
C LEU A 148 6.67 0.28 5.71
N ILE A 149 6.62 1.39 6.43
CA ILE A 149 5.86 2.60 6.08
C ILE A 149 6.75 3.83 6.33
N SER A 150 6.60 4.87 5.52
CA SER A 150 7.39 6.11 5.64
C SER A 150 7.32 6.68 7.06
N ALA A 151 8.50 6.86 7.67
CA ALA A 151 8.63 7.28 9.06
C ALA A 151 8.08 8.69 9.34
N THR A 152 7.84 9.47 8.29
CA THR A 152 7.32 10.83 8.36
C THR A 152 5.79 10.91 8.37
N ASN A 153 5.08 9.78 8.26
CA ASN A 153 3.62 9.75 8.19
C ASN A 153 3.02 9.00 9.40
N ASP A 154 2.85 9.71 10.51
CA ASP A 154 2.32 9.14 11.76
C ASP A 154 0.90 8.57 11.59
N ILE A 155 0.06 9.21 10.76
CA ILE A 155 -1.32 8.74 10.50
C ILE A 155 -1.30 7.37 9.81
N ALA A 156 -0.45 7.17 8.80
CA ALA A 156 -0.32 5.89 8.11
C ALA A 156 0.30 4.82 9.02
N LEU A 157 1.30 5.20 9.82
CA LEU A 157 1.93 4.29 10.80
C LEU A 157 0.91 3.76 11.81
N ASP A 158 0.14 4.65 12.43
CA ASP A 158 -0.83 4.29 13.46
C ASP A 158 -2.08 3.63 12.87
N GLY A 159 -2.53 4.09 11.69
CA GLY A 159 -3.64 3.47 10.96
C GLY A 159 -3.37 2.00 10.65
N SER A 160 -2.17 1.67 10.15
CA SER A 160 -1.80 0.27 9.87
C SER A 160 -1.63 -0.56 11.16
N ARG A 161 -1.06 0.01 12.23
CA ARG A 161 -0.96 -0.66 13.55
C ARG A 161 -2.32 -0.99 14.14
N ALA A 162 -3.34 -0.16 13.90
CA ALA A 162 -4.68 -0.38 14.43
C ALA A 162 -5.35 -1.67 13.92
N TYR A 163 -4.93 -2.18 12.74
CA TYR A 163 -5.34 -3.49 12.22
C TYR A 163 -4.55 -4.68 12.79
N GLY A 164 -3.55 -4.41 13.65
CA GLY A 164 -2.63 -5.39 14.20
C GLY A 164 -1.43 -5.70 13.30
N THR A 165 -1.19 -4.91 12.26
CA THR A 165 0.00 -5.02 11.41
C THR A 165 1.25 -4.64 12.21
N LEU A 166 2.32 -5.42 12.06
CA LEU A 166 3.64 -5.02 12.56
C LEU A 166 4.22 -3.94 11.65
N VAL A 167 4.31 -2.71 12.14
CA VAL A 167 4.74 -1.56 11.34
C VAL A 167 6.13 -1.09 11.75
N SER A 168 7.05 -1.11 10.79
CA SER A 168 8.41 -0.60 10.94
C SER A 168 8.53 0.76 10.22
N PRO A 169 8.73 1.87 10.95
CA PRO A 169 9.03 3.17 10.34
C PRO A 169 10.27 3.06 9.44
N ALA A 170 10.18 3.60 8.24
CA ALA A 170 11.15 3.38 7.18
C ALA A 170 11.47 4.64 6.35
N GLU A 171 12.63 4.62 5.70
CA GLU A 171 13.02 5.53 4.62
C GLU A 171 12.96 4.82 3.26
N TYR A 172 12.81 5.59 2.19
CA TYR A 172 12.57 5.06 0.85
C TYR A 172 13.50 5.63 -0.23
N GLU A 173 13.85 4.76 -1.17
CA GLU A 173 14.56 5.10 -2.40
C GLU A 173 13.78 4.59 -3.64
N PRO A 174 13.23 5.48 -4.48
CA PRO A 174 13.14 6.93 -4.28
C PRO A 174 12.16 7.29 -3.15
N ALA A 175 12.30 8.50 -2.59
CA ALA A 175 11.52 8.91 -1.44
C ALA A 175 10.02 9.15 -1.75
N CYS A 176 9.72 9.66 -2.95
CA CYS A 176 8.40 10.26 -3.27
C CYS A 176 7.84 9.78 -4.62
N ASN A 177 8.26 8.59 -5.05
CA ASN A 177 7.78 7.99 -6.27
C ASN A 177 7.70 6.48 -6.04
N ALA A 178 6.82 5.79 -6.76
CA ALA A 178 6.65 4.34 -6.64
C ALA A 178 7.90 3.54 -7.06
N TYR A 179 8.78 4.15 -7.87
CA TYR A 179 10.07 3.63 -8.29
C TYR A 179 10.85 4.71 -9.05
N ARG A 180 12.17 4.54 -9.16
CA ARG A 180 13.02 5.34 -10.07
C ARG A 180 13.51 4.50 -11.23
N GLN A 181 13.74 5.12 -12.38
CA GLN A 181 14.42 4.46 -13.49
C GLN A 181 15.93 4.44 -13.24
N LEU A 182 16.56 3.29 -13.47
CA LEU A 182 18.01 3.08 -13.44
C LEU A 182 18.60 3.30 -14.84
N ALA A 183 19.91 3.54 -14.91
CA ALA A 183 20.62 3.78 -16.19
C ALA A 183 20.52 2.60 -17.18
N ASN A 184 20.31 1.38 -16.69
CA ASN A 184 20.10 0.18 -17.50
C ASN A 184 18.64 0.00 -17.99
N GLY A 185 17.77 0.98 -17.72
CA GLY A 185 16.35 0.94 -18.07
C GLY A 185 15.46 0.15 -17.11
N ALA A 186 16.03 -0.53 -16.10
CA ALA A 186 15.26 -1.14 -15.02
C ALA A 186 14.65 -0.06 -14.11
N THR A 187 13.74 -0.47 -13.25
CA THR A 187 13.13 0.35 -12.21
C THR A 187 13.56 -0.17 -10.84
N TYR A 188 13.69 0.72 -9.88
CA TYR A 188 14.19 0.41 -8.54
C TYR A 188 13.33 1.04 -7.46
N PHE A 189 13.06 0.27 -6.42
CA PHE A 189 12.39 0.71 -5.20
C PHE A 189 13.03 0.01 -3.99
N LYS A 190 13.24 0.74 -2.90
CA LYS A 190 13.70 0.16 -1.63
C LYS A 190 13.08 0.89 -0.45
N GLY A 191 12.55 0.13 0.51
CA GLY A 191 12.22 0.61 1.84
C GLY A 191 13.19 0.00 2.86
N SER A 192 13.73 0.81 3.77
CA SER A 192 14.63 0.37 4.84
C SER A 192 14.13 0.87 6.19
N SER A 193 14.05 0.01 7.20
CA SER A 193 13.64 0.44 8.53
C SER A 193 14.67 1.38 9.15
N LEU A 194 14.19 2.40 9.87
CA LEU A 194 15.03 3.28 10.68
C LEU A 194 15.42 2.69 12.04
N THR A 195 14.75 1.61 12.46
CA THR A 195 14.86 1.07 13.83
C THR A 195 15.39 -0.36 13.88
N SER A 196 15.52 -1.01 12.73
CA SER A 196 15.96 -2.39 12.61
C SER A 196 16.77 -2.58 11.33
N ALA A 197 17.32 -3.78 11.13
CA ALA A 197 18.00 -4.12 9.88
C ALA A 197 17.03 -4.55 8.77
N GLU A 198 15.72 -4.32 8.93
CA GLU A 198 14.71 -4.75 7.96
C GLU A 198 14.74 -3.90 6.70
N PHE A 199 14.54 -4.56 5.55
CA PHE A 199 14.38 -3.89 4.27
C PHE A 199 13.61 -4.76 3.27
N VAL A 200 13.03 -4.11 2.27
CA VAL A 200 12.52 -4.74 1.05
C VAL A 200 12.98 -3.91 -0.14
N GLU A 201 13.60 -4.57 -1.11
CA GLU A 201 14.20 -3.98 -2.31
C GLU A 201 13.67 -4.71 -3.55
N LEU A 202 13.26 -3.95 -4.55
CA LEU A 202 12.77 -4.44 -5.83
C LEU A 202 13.60 -3.79 -6.95
N GLU A 203 14.07 -4.61 -7.88
CA GLU A 203 14.62 -4.16 -9.15
C GLU A 203 13.94 -4.90 -10.28
N MET A 204 13.24 -4.16 -11.14
CA MET A 204 12.28 -4.69 -12.09
C MET A 204 12.51 -4.12 -13.49
N THR A 205 12.55 -4.99 -14.50
CA THR A 205 12.68 -4.60 -15.90
C THR A 205 11.35 -4.81 -16.61
N ARG A 206 10.95 -3.83 -17.43
CA ARG A 206 9.77 -3.95 -18.30
C ARG A 206 9.91 -5.15 -19.23
N LEU A 207 8.86 -5.96 -19.31
CA LEU A 207 8.78 -7.03 -20.31
C LEU A 207 8.58 -6.42 -21.70
N GLN A 208 9.29 -6.97 -22.68
CA GLN A 208 9.16 -6.55 -24.08
C GLN A 208 7.76 -6.82 -24.62
N HIS A 209 7.17 -7.95 -24.22
CA HIS A 209 5.81 -8.33 -24.58
C HIS A 209 5.02 -8.73 -23.33
N PRO A 210 3.80 -8.21 -23.12
CA PRO A 210 2.94 -8.59 -21.99
C PRO A 210 2.68 -10.08 -21.87
N THR A 211 2.64 -10.79 -23.02
CA THR A 211 2.42 -12.24 -23.11
C THR A 211 3.53 -13.08 -22.48
N LEU A 212 4.68 -12.48 -22.16
CA LEU A 212 5.76 -13.15 -21.42
C LEU A 212 5.50 -13.20 -19.91
N SER A 213 4.53 -12.44 -19.40
CA SER A 213 4.11 -12.55 -18.01
C SER A 213 3.29 -13.83 -17.82
N PRO A 214 3.59 -14.68 -16.82
CA PRO A 214 2.73 -15.80 -16.46
C PRO A 214 1.46 -15.36 -15.72
N TYR A 215 1.36 -14.08 -15.34
CA TYR A 215 0.28 -13.53 -14.52
C TYR A 215 -0.50 -12.48 -15.29
N SER A 216 -1.83 -12.63 -15.30
CA SER A 216 -2.76 -11.67 -15.89
C SER A 216 -3.00 -10.47 -14.96
N LEU A 217 -3.46 -9.35 -15.53
CA LEU A 217 -3.93 -8.22 -14.72
C LEU A 217 -5.10 -8.62 -13.80
N GLU A 218 -5.94 -9.55 -14.25
CA GLU A 218 -7.06 -10.08 -13.48
C GLU A 218 -6.60 -10.73 -12.17
N LEU A 219 -5.47 -11.46 -12.17
CA LEU A 219 -4.89 -12.00 -10.94
C LEU A 219 -4.56 -10.89 -9.94
N PHE A 220 -3.87 -9.84 -10.39
CA PHE A 220 -3.49 -8.72 -9.51
C PHE A 220 -4.73 -8.00 -8.99
N ARG A 221 -5.71 -7.71 -9.85
CA ARG A 221 -6.99 -7.10 -9.45
C ARG A 221 -7.72 -7.96 -8.42
N ASN A 222 -7.78 -9.28 -8.63
CA ASN A 222 -8.40 -10.20 -7.67
C ASN A 222 -7.70 -10.14 -6.31
N ILE A 223 -6.37 -10.31 -6.29
CA ILE A 223 -5.59 -10.31 -5.04
C ILE A 223 -5.71 -8.98 -4.33
N THR A 224 -5.55 -7.85 -5.04
CA THR A 224 -5.52 -6.53 -4.41
C THR A 224 -6.86 -6.11 -3.83
N ASN A 225 -7.97 -6.63 -4.36
CA ASN A 225 -9.33 -6.38 -3.87
C ASN A 225 -9.84 -7.50 -2.96
N GLN A 226 -8.98 -8.34 -2.38
CA GLN A 226 -9.35 -9.20 -1.25
C GLN A 226 -9.35 -8.38 0.05
N PRO A 227 -10.28 -8.59 0.99
CA PRO A 227 -10.25 -7.95 2.29
C PRO A 227 -8.96 -8.30 3.01
N THR A 228 -8.29 -7.28 3.53
CA THR A 228 -6.96 -7.39 4.15
C THR A 228 -7.09 -7.44 5.66
N PHE A 229 -6.29 -8.28 6.30
CA PHE A 229 -6.24 -8.38 7.77
C PHE A 229 -4.83 -8.69 8.27
N ALA A 230 -4.56 -8.37 9.55
CA ALA A 230 -3.34 -8.82 10.23
C ALA A 230 -3.65 -9.70 11.46
N ASN A 231 -4.52 -9.22 12.36
CA ASN A 231 -4.89 -9.93 13.60
C ASN A 231 -6.26 -10.65 13.55
N ALA A 232 -6.97 -10.56 12.42
CA ALA A 232 -8.30 -11.14 12.18
C ALA A 232 -9.48 -10.53 12.98
N THR A 233 -9.29 -9.42 13.71
CA THR A 233 -10.39 -8.73 14.40
C THR A 233 -11.04 -7.67 13.53
N SER A 234 -10.22 -6.92 12.80
CA SER A 234 -10.66 -5.86 11.89
C SER A 234 -10.05 -6.09 10.53
N CYS A 235 -10.88 -5.93 9.50
CA CYS A 235 -10.49 -6.03 8.11
C CYS A 235 -10.52 -4.64 7.48
N ASP A 236 -9.49 -4.38 6.68
CA ASP A 236 -9.53 -3.31 5.70
C ASP A 236 -10.12 -3.85 4.40
N ASN A 237 -11.06 -3.11 3.83
CA ASN A 237 -11.58 -3.36 2.50
C ASN A 237 -11.25 -2.17 1.57
N MET A 238 -9.98 -2.11 1.18
CA MET A 238 -9.47 -1.22 0.16
C MET A 238 -9.78 -1.76 -1.24
N ILE A 239 -10.68 -1.07 -1.95
CA ILE A 239 -11.09 -1.37 -3.31
C ILE A 239 -10.24 -0.54 -4.27
N ARG A 240 -9.39 -1.20 -5.05
CA ARG A 240 -8.61 -0.57 -6.13
C ARG A 240 -9.37 -0.64 -7.44
N LEU A 241 -9.49 0.50 -8.12
CA LEU A 241 -10.18 0.60 -9.40
C LEU A 241 -9.17 0.47 -10.55
N PHE A 242 -9.39 -0.55 -11.38
CA PHE A 242 -8.68 -0.74 -12.63
C PHE A 242 -9.54 -0.22 -13.79
N ASN A 243 -8.97 -0.18 -14.99
CA ASN A 243 -9.63 0.36 -16.19
C ASN A 243 -10.12 1.81 -16.03
N THR A 244 -9.37 2.63 -15.30
CA THR A 244 -9.59 4.07 -15.18
C THR A 244 -8.59 4.82 -16.07
N SER A 245 -8.73 6.14 -16.20
CA SER A 245 -7.74 6.98 -16.90
C SER A 245 -6.31 6.81 -16.39
N MET A 246 -6.11 6.34 -15.14
CA MET A 246 -4.81 6.07 -14.53
C MET A 246 -4.23 4.69 -14.85
N SER A 247 -5.01 3.83 -15.49
CA SER A 247 -4.63 2.43 -15.74
C SER A 247 -5.01 1.96 -17.16
N VAL A 248 -5.13 2.89 -18.12
CA VAL A 248 -5.43 2.61 -19.53
C VAL A 248 -4.59 3.50 -20.45
N GLY A 249 -4.54 3.17 -21.74
CA GLY A 249 -3.84 3.96 -22.74
C GLY A 249 -2.36 4.17 -22.40
N ALA A 250 -1.92 5.42 -22.31
CA ALA A 250 -0.54 5.79 -21.94
C ALA A 250 -0.16 5.38 -20.50
N HIS A 251 -1.15 5.16 -19.63
CA HIS A 251 -0.98 4.75 -18.24
C HIS A 251 -1.34 3.27 -18.04
N ALA A 252 -1.43 2.49 -19.13
CA ALA A 252 -1.74 1.07 -19.03
C ALA A 252 -0.72 0.33 -18.13
N PRO A 253 -1.18 -0.66 -17.35
CA PRO A 253 -0.32 -1.45 -16.48
C PRO A 253 0.88 -2.02 -17.25
N VAL A 254 2.08 -1.86 -16.67
CA VAL A 254 3.35 -2.28 -17.30
C VAL A 254 3.80 -3.60 -16.70
N PRO A 255 3.78 -4.71 -17.46
CA PRO A 255 4.30 -5.99 -16.98
C PRO A 255 5.81 -5.92 -16.79
N VAL A 256 6.28 -6.42 -15.66
CA VAL A 256 7.69 -6.38 -15.27
C VAL A 256 8.18 -7.73 -14.80
N ARG A 257 9.50 -7.93 -14.89
CA ARG A 257 10.22 -9.10 -14.38
C ARG A 257 11.51 -8.65 -13.73
N GLY A 258 11.88 -9.26 -12.61
CA GLY A 258 13.12 -8.90 -11.94
C GLY A 258 13.39 -9.69 -10.68
N ARG A 259 13.89 -8.98 -9.67
CA ARG A 259 14.31 -9.56 -8.40
C ARG A 259 13.71 -8.81 -7.22
N VAL A 260 13.46 -9.55 -6.15
CA VAL A 260 13.06 -9.03 -4.84
C VAL A 260 14.08 -9.50 -3.82
N ARG A 261 14.62 -8.57 -3.03
CA ARG A 261 15.53 -8.85 -1.93
C ARG A 261 14.92 -8.31 -0.66
N ALA A 262 14.91 -9.11 0.40
CA ALA A 262 14.33 -8.65 1.65
C ALA A 262 14.98 -9.28 2.88
N ARG A 263 14.98 -8.51 3.95
CA ARG A 263 15.02 -9.01 5.32
C ARG A 263 13.82 -8.39 6.00
N ALA A 264 12.69 -9.08 6.03
CA ALA A 264 11.47 -8.56 6.64
C ALA A 264 10.58 -9.71 7.09
N PHE A 265 9.78 -9.47 8.12
CA PHE A 265 8.74 -10.41 8.54
C PHE A 265 7.74 -10.67 7.39
N PRO A 266 7.24 -11.92 7.21
CA PRO A 266 7.45 -13.11 8.03
C PRO A 266 8.65 -13.98 7.62
N PHE A 267 9.45 -13.57 6.64
CA PHE A 267 10.58 -14.35 6.16
C PHE A 267 11.79 -14.23 7.09
N GLN A 268 11.85 -15.12 8.10
CA GLN A 268 12.94 -15.18 9.08
C GLN A 268 14.23 -15.80 8.51
N GLY A 269 15.34 -15.63 9.25
CA GLY A 269 16.58 -16.36 9.00
C GLY A 269 17.54 -15.72 8.00
N GLY A 270 17.54 -14.38 7.91
CA GLY A 270 18.51 -13.62 7.11
C GLY A 270 17.90 -12.98 5.86
N VAL A 271 18.77 -12.52 4.95
CA VAL A 271 18.34 -11.94 3.67
C VAL A 271 17.80 -13.06 2.77
N LYS A 272 16.61 -12.84 2.22
CA LYS A 272 16.04 -13.64 1.15
C LYS A 272 16.17 -12.90 -0.16
N GLU A 273 16.37 -13.66 -1.22
CA GLU A 273 16.40 -13.15 -2.57
C GLU A 273 15.58 -14.08 -3.44
N TRP A 274 14.65 -13.50 -4.20
CA TRP A 274 13.86 -14.16 -5.21
C TRP A 274 14.19 -13.53 -6.54
N ALA A 275 14.76 -14.33 -7.43
CA ALA A 275 14.98 -13.97 -8.82
C ALA A 275 13.79 -14.47 -9.67
N ASP A 276 13.69 -13.95 -10.89
CA ASP A 276 12.65 -14.34 -11.84
C ASP A 276 11.22 -14.07 -11.31
N VAL A 277 11.08 -12.96 -10.58
CA VAL A 277 9.80 -12.51 -10.03
C VAL A 277 9.07 -11.70 -11.09
N TYR A 278 7.81 -12.04 -11.37
CA TYR A 278 6.96 -11.33 -12.31
C TYR A 278 5.95 -10.45 -11.59
N GLY A 279 5.66 -9.30 -12.18
CA GLY A 279 4.81 -8.29 -11.58
C GLY A 279 4.17 -7.36 -12.60
N VAL A 280 3.50 -6.35 -12.07
CA VAL A 280 2.92 -5.25 -12.82
C VAL A 280 3.16 -3.93 -12.08
N GLN A 281 3.56 -2.90 -12.84
CA GLN A 281 3.59 -1.52 -12.37
C GLN A 281 2.31 -0.83 -12.82
N VAL A 282 1.56 -0.27 -11.88
CA VAL A 282 0.25 0.33 -12.15
C VAL A 282 -0.13 1.35 -11.08
N ALA A 283 -0.69 2.48 -11.54
CA ALA A 283 -1.40 3.43 -10.70
C ALA A 283 -2.90 3.13 -10.71
N THR A 284 -3.52 3.12 -9.53
CA THR A 284 -4.96 2.90 -9.40
C THR A 284 -5.52 3.82 -8.33
N PRO A 285 -6.65 4.50 -8.56
CA PRO A 285 -7.37 5.13 -7.47
C PRO A 285 -8.01 4.05 -6.57
N PHE A 286 -8.18 4.36 -5.30
CA PHE A 286 -8.78 3.44 -4.33
C PHE A 286 -9.85 4.09 -3.47
N ILE A 287 -10.74 3.24 -2.94
CA ILE A 287 -11.73 3.57 -1.92
C ILE A 287 -11.50 2.61 -0.76
N GLU A 288 -11.27 3.15 0.42
CA GLU A 288 -11.02 2.36 1.63
C GLU A 288 -12.25 2.35 2.54
N ASN A 289 -12.70 1.14 2.89
CA ASN A 289 -13.72 0.92 3.90
C ASN A 289 -13.02 0.36 5.14
N ASN A 290 -12.77 1.28 6.08
CA ASN A 290 -11.91 1.02 7.22
C ASN A 290 -12.65 0.33 8.39
N TYR A 291 -11.90 -0.41 9.21
CA TYR A 291 -12.32 -0.99 10.49
C TYR A 291 -13.57 -1.90 10.42
N LEU A 292 -13.72 -2.66 9.32
CA LEU A 292 -14.83 -3.59 9.18
C LEU A 292 -14.62 -4.82 10.06
N ASP A 293 -15.71 -5.40 10.57
CA ASP A 293 -15.66 -6.74 11.14
C ASP A 293 -15.33 -7.74 10.02
N CYS A 294 -14.22 -8.45 10.13
CA CYS A 294 -13.81 -9.44 9.12
C CYS A 294 -14.91 -10.47 8.82
N ARG A 295 -15.77 -10.80 9.77
CA ARG A 295 -16.88 -11.75 9.57
C ARG A 295 -17.94 -11.25 8.61
N THR A 296 -18.16 -9.93 8.53
CA THR A 296 -19.15 -9.35 7.60
C THR A 296 -18.66 -9.38 6.16
N MET A 297 -17.37 -9.65 5.94
CA MET A 297 -16.76 -9.79 4.61
C MET A 297 -16.88 -11.21 4.05
N ARG A 298 -17.59 -12.11 4.74
CA ARG A 298 -17.89 -13.44 4.21
C ARG A 298 -18.67 -13.34 2.89
N GLY A 299 -18.23 -14.07 1.88
CA GLY A 299 -18.81 -14.07 0.54
C GLY A 299 -18.52 -12.81 -0.28
N TYR A 300 -17.69 -11.92 0.24
CA TYR A 300 -17.15 -10.84 -0.55
C TYR A 300 -16.29 -11.43 -1.68
N SER A 301 -16.72 -11.19 -2.92
CA SER A 301 -16.08 -11.71 -4.13
C SER A 301 -15.26 -10.63 -4.84
N GLY A 302 -14.82 -9.62 -4.09
CA GLY A 302 -14.41 -8.35 -4.66
C GLY A 302 -15.62 -7.56 -5.13
N THR A 303 -15.38 -6.67 -6.08
CA THR A 303 -16.36 -5.74 -6.63
C THR A 303 -17.26 -6.37 -7.69
N GLY A 304 -17.09 -7.66 -8.03
CA GLY A 304 -18.08 -8.63 -8.57
C GLY A 304 -19.17 -8.16 -9.55
N GLY A 305 -19.01 -7.00 -10.20
CA GLY A 305 -20.04 -6.17 -10.79
C GLY A 305 -19.43 -4.85 -11.32
N PRO A 306 -20.25 -3.90 -11.85
CA PRO A 306 -19.75 -2.73 -12.58
C PRO A 306 -18.83 -1.78 -11.77
N GLY A 307 -18.71 -1.96 -10.46
CA GLY A 307 -17.88 -1.13 -9.57
C GLY A 307 -16.36 -1.26 -9.75
N ASP A 308 -15.89 -2.16 -10.61
CA ASP A 308 -14.47 -2.28 -10.99
C ASP A 308 -14.11 -1.60 -12.30
N SER A 309 -15.11 -1.07 -12.98
CA SER A 309 -14.98 -0.51 -14.32
C SER A 309 -15.97 0.63 -14.39
N TYR A 310 -15.51 1.79 -13.94
CA TYR A 310 -16.14 3.08 -14.20
C TYR A 310 -17.53 3.29 -13.55
N MET A 311 -17.66 4.39 -12.81
CA MET A 311 -18.97 4.93 -12.43
C MET A 311 -19.66 5.47 -13.70
N SER A 312 -20.84 4.94 -14.02
CA SER A 312 -21.68 5.42 -15.13
C SER A 312 -21.84 6.94 -15.09
N GLY A 313 -21.37 7.66 -16.12
CA GLY A 313 -21.46 9.11 -16.15
C GLY A 313 -20.92 9.84 -17.39
N PHE A 314 -20.18 9.20 -18.29
CA PHE A 314 -19.87 9.78 -19.61
C PHE A 314 -20.53 8.96 -20.70
N ASN A 315 -21.38 9.64 -21.45
CA ASN A 315 -22.14 9.09 -22.55
C ASN A 315 -21.25 8.31 -23.51
N SER A 316 -21.72 7.12 -23.85
CA SER A 316 -21.44 6.48 -25.13
C SER A 316 -21.68 7.50 -26.24
N ASN A 317 -20.61 7.95 -26.87
CA ASN A 317 -20.49 8.37 -28.26
C ASN A 317 -19.11 9.00 -28.39
N ASP A 318 -18.11 8.19 -28.73
CA ASP A 318 -17.28 8.46 -29.89
C ASP A 318 -16.45 7.21 -30.20
N GLU A 319 -16.62 6.75 -31.43
CA GLU A 319 -16.03 5.57 -32.05
C GLU A 319 -14.55 5.80 -32.40
N LEU A 320 -13.80 4.67 -32.40
CA LEU A 320 -12.46 4.41 -32.97
C LEU A 320 -11.22 4.79 -32.15
#